data_AF-K2J751-F1
#
_entry.id   AF-K2J751-F1
#
_cell.length_a   1.000
_cell.length_b   1.000
_cell.length_c   1.000
_cell.angle_alpha   90.00
_cell.angle_beta   90.00
_cell.angle_gamma   90.00
#
_symmetry.space_group_name_H-M   'P 1'
#
loop_
_entity.id
_entity.type
_entity.pdbx_description
1 polymer ?
#
loop_
_entity_poly.entity_id
_entity_poly.type
_entity_poly.pdbx_seq_one_letter_code
_entity_poly.pdbx_strand_id
1 'polypeptide(L)'
;MDDIQQIQAAARDMRAADPAGRYAPLLAVLMEAYEDAATGKGLARHDDGKPFLDQPMMAISRRHGLGHPLGQAEKKIAEAHRLARSGEAALARRELVQAMTYIAGAVLLIDGEGG
;
A
#
# COMPACT_ATOMS: atom_id res chain seq x y z
N MET A 1 17.18 13.87 10.91
CA MET A 1 16.00 13.71 11.78
C MET A 1 15.62 12.25 11.67
N ASP A 2 15.36 11.56 12.78
CA ASP A 2 15.05 10.12 12.75
C ASP A 2 13.76 9.88 11.93
N ASP A 3 13.73 8.89 11.04
CA ASP A 3 12.61 8.63 10.11
C ASP A 3 11.29 8.41 10.88
N ILE A 4 11.41 7.82 12.08
CA ILE A 4 10.30 7.64 13.02
C ILE A 4 9.72 9.00 13.46
N GLN A 5 10.57 10.00 13.69
CA GLN A 5 10.13 11.33 14.11
C GLN A 5 9.42 12.08 12.98
N GLN A 6 9.82 11.87 11.72
CA GLN A 6 9.12 12.44 10.56
C GLN A 6 7.75 11.81 10.35
N ILE A 7 7.63 10.49 10.45
CA ILE A 7 6.34 9.79 10.35
C ILE A 7 5.40 10.21 11.48
N GLN A 8 5.91 10.35 12.70
CA GLN A 8 5.13 10.83 13.85
C GLN A 8 4.73 12.31 13.75
N ALA A 9 5.52 13.14 13.08
CA ALA A 9 5.14 14.52 12.77
C ALA A 9 4.02 14.55 11.72
N ALA A 10 4.16 13.81 10.62
CA ALA A 10 3.13 13.71 9.59
C ALA A 10 1.80 13.19 10.13
N ALA A 11 1.81 12.14 10.98
CA ALA A 11 0.60 11.64 11.62
C ALA A 11 -0.07 12.66 12.56
N ARG A 12 0.70 13.53 13.22
CA ARG A 12 0.18 14.64 14.02
C ARG A 12 -0.44 15.71 13.12
N ASP A 13 0.22 16.06 12.01
CA ASP A 13 -0.26 17.06 11.07
C ASP A 13 -1.56 16.61 10.37
N MET A 14 -1.66 15.32 10.02
CA MET A 14 -2.89 14.75 9.46
C MET A 14 -4.07 14.82 10.44
N ARG A 15 -3.82 14.59 11.74
CA ARG A 15 -4.86 14.76 12.78
C ARG A 15 -5.20 16.24 13.02
N ALA A 16 -4.23 17.13 12.91
CA ALA A 16 -4.44 18.57 13.03
C ALA A 16 -5.21 19.15 11.82
N ALA A 17 -5.04 18.58 10.63
CA ALA A 17 -5.74 18.96 9.41
C ALA A 17 -7.23 18.55 9.42
N ASP A 18 -7.61 17.56 10.25
CA ASP A 18 -8.98 17.11 10.44
C ASP A 18 -9.36 17.02 11.93
N PRO A 19 -9.48 18.17 12.62
CA PRO A 19 -9.75 18.20 14.06
C PRO A 19 -11.12 17.63 14.42
N ALA A 20 -12.03 17.51 13.45
CA ALA A 20 -13.34 16.90 13.60
C ALA A 20 -13.35 15.37 13.35
N GLY A 21 -12.22 14.79 12.93
CA GLY A 21 -12.08 13.34 12.70
C GLY A 21 -12.94 12.79 11.56
N ARG A 22 -13.38 13.63 10.61
CA ARG A 22 -14.22 13.23 9.47
C ARG A 22 -13.54 12.25 8.51
N TYR A 23 -12.21 12.25 8.45
CA TYR A 23 -11.38 11.39 7.61
C TYR A 23 -10.74 10.24 8.37
N ALA A 24 -11.00 10.10 9.68
CA ALA A 24 -10.42 9.03 10.49
C ALA A 24 -10.65 7.61 9.91
N PRO A 25 -11.83 7.25 9.37
CA PRO A 25 -12.02 5.93 8.76
C PRO A 25 -11.15 5.70 7.51
N LEU A 26 -10.96 6.73 6.68
CA LEU A 26 -10.10 6.65 5.50
C LEU A 26 -8.63 6.50 5.91
N LEU A 27 -8.17 7.33 6.86
CA LEU A 27 -6.81 7.26 7.38
C LEU A 27 -6.50 5.88 7.96
N ALA A 28 -7.43 5.28 8.69
CA ALA A 28 -7.24 3.94 9.25
C ALA A 28 -6.98 2.88 8.16
N VAL A 29 -7.69 2.94 7.03
CA VAL A 29 -7.49 1.99 5.92
C VAL A 29 -6.15 2.23 5.22
N LEU A 30 -5.75 3.49 5.03
CA LEU A 30 -4.46 3.83 4.42
C LEU A 30 -3.28 3.39 5.30
N MET A 31 -3.40 3.60 6.62
CA MET A 31 -2.41 3.12 7.59
C MET A 31 -2.31 1.60 7.58
N GLU A 32 -3.43 0.89 7.49
CA GLU A 32 -3.40 -0.57 7.40
C GLU A 32 -2.69 -1.06 6.11
N ALA A 33 -2.87 -0.39 4.98
CA ALA A 33 -2.14 -0.73 3.76
C ALA A 33 -0.63 -0.58 3.92
N TYR A 34 -0.19 0.47 4.62
CA TYR A 34 1.21 0.64 4.99
C TYR A 34 1.68 -0.48 5.94
N GLU A 35 0.91 -0.77 6.99
CA GLU A 35 1.23 -1.84 7.94
C GLU A 35 1.31 -3.22 7.28
N ASP A 36 0.40 -3.57 6.36
CA ASP A 36 0.44 -4.84 5.62
C ASP A 36 1.66 -4.92 4.69
N ALA A 37 2.07 -3.79 4.07
CA ALA A 37 3.28 -3.71 3.27
C ALA A 37 4.56 -3.83 4.12
N ALA A 38 4.59 -3.18 5.29
CA ALA A 38 5.75 -3.11 6.18
C ALA A 38 5.91 -4.35 7.08
N THR A 39 4.81 -4.98 7.49
CA THR A 39 4.80 -6.05 8.52
C THR A 39 4.01 -7.29 8.13
N GLY A 40 3.14 -7.19 7.11
CA GLY A 40 2.24 -8.25 6.70
C GLY A 40 2.91 -9.29 5.80
N LYS A 41 2.17 -9.81 4.81
CA LYS A 41 2.70 -10.85 3.89
C LYS A 41 3.90 -10.37 3.06
N GLY A 42 4.16 -9.07 2.96
CA GLY A 42 5.43 -8.53 2.47
C GLY A 42 6.60 -9.17 3.21
N LEU A 43 6.62 -9.05 4.54
CA LEU A 43 7.65 -9.60 5.43
C LEU A 43 7.75 -11.13 5.38
N ALA A 44 6.63 -11.84 5.30
CA ALA A 44 6.58 -13.30 5.42
C ALA A 44 6.70 -14.09 4.09
N ARG A 45 6.50 -13.45 2.94
CA ARG A 45 6.52 -14.13 1.62
C ARG A 45 7.45 -13.48 0.59
N HIS A 46 7.86 -12.23 0.78
CA HIS A 46 8.60 -11.47 -0.25
C HIS A 46 9.70 -10.56 0.27
N ASP A 47 9.93 -10.50 1.58
CA ASP A 47 10.94 -9.65 2.18
C ASP A 47 12.11 -10.49 2.70
N ASP A 48 13.26 -10.26 2.11
CA ASP A 48 14.57 -10.54 2.68
C ASP A 48 15.02 -9.40 3.63
N GLY A 49 14.08 -8.57 4.11
CA GLY A 49 14.32 -7.44 5.02
C GLY A 49 14.70 -6.14 4.29
N LYS A 50 14.26 -5.98 3.04
CA LYS A 50 14.62 -4.88 2.16
C LYS A 50 13.67 -3.68 2.29
N PRO A 51 14.20 -2.45 2.15
CA PRO A 51 13.37 -1.27 1.98
C PRO A 51 12.35 -1.44 0.85
N PHE A 52 11.19 -0.78 0.95
CA PHE A 52 10.10 -0.92 -0.01
C PHE A 52 10.55 -0.72 -1.47
N LEU A 53 11.41 0.27 -1.75
CA LEU A 53 11.94 0.58 -3.08
C LEU A 53 12.83 -0.53 -3.68
N ASP A 54 13.34 -1.42 -2.84
CA ASP A 54 14.19 -2.55 -3.19
C ASP A 54 13.43 -3.88 -3.26
N GLN A 55 12.14 -3.88 -2.92
CA GLN A 55 11.31 -5.08 -2.99
C GLN A 55 11.15 -5.56 -4.45
N PRO A 56 10.93 -6.88 -4.66
CA PRO A 56 10.80 -7.45 -6.00
C PRO A 56 9.76 -6.75 -6.89
N MET A 57 8.64 -6.29 -6.33
CA MET A 57 7.62 -5.57 -7.10
C MET A 57 8.18 -4.30 -7.74
N MET A 58 9.03 -3.55 -7.04
CA MET A 58 9.63 -2.32 -7.57
C MET A 58 10.68 -2.64 -8.63
N ALA A 59 11.52 -3.65 -8.40
CA ALA A 59 12.50 -4.11 -9.38
C ALA A 59 11.85 -4.62 -10.69
N ILE A 60 10.75 -5.37 -10.58
CA ILE A 60 9.98 -5.84 -11.74
C ILE A 60 9.32 -4.67 -12.44
N SER A 61 8.74 -3.73 -11.70
CA SER A 61 8.11 -2.53 -12.27
C SER A 61 9.10 -1.65 -13.03
N ARG A 62 10.33 -1.48 -12.54
CA ARG A 62 11.38 -0.77 -13.28
C ARG A 62 11.74 -1.45 -14.60
N ARG A 63 11.73 -2.78 -14.63
CA ARG A 63 12.05 -3.56 -15.84
C ARG A 63 10.91 -3.56 -16.86
N HIS A 64 9.67 -3.60 -16.41
CA HIS A 64 8.49 -3.81 -17.26
C HIS A 64 7.59 -2.57 -17.40
N GLY A 65 7.92 -1.48 -16.73
CA GLY A 65 7.14 -0.25 -16.68
C GLY A 65 5.90 -0.33 -15.80
N LEU A 66 5.11 0.75 -15.83
CA LEU A 66 3.90 0.94 -15.02
C LEU A 66 2.82 -0.13 -15.23
N GLY A 67 2.86 -0.87 -16.34
CA GLY A 67 1.89 -1.94 -16.59
C GLY A 67 1.93 -3.06 -15.54
N HIS A 68 3.09 -3.31 -14.92
CA HIS A 68 3.20 -4.32 -13.88
C HIS A 68 2.41 -3.96 -12.61
N PRO A 69 2.69 -2.85 -11.90
CA PRO A 69 1.98 -2.52 -10.67
C PRO A 69 0.49 -2.24 -10.94
N LEU A 70 0.15 -1.60 -12.07
CA LEU A 70 -1.25 -1.35 -12.43
C LEU A 70 -2.03 -2.63 -12.70
N GLY A 71 -1.46 -3.58 -13.45
CA GLY A 71 -2.10 -4.88 -13.70
C GLY A 71 -2.25 -5.73 -12.42
N GLN A 72 -1.29 -5.64 -11.50
CA GLN A 72 -1.40 -6.29 -10.20
C GLN A 72 -2.52 -5.68 -9.35
N ALA A 73 -2.64 -4.35 -9.32
CA ALA A 73 -3.74 -3.67 -8.65
C ALA A 73 -5.10 -4.07 -9.26
N GLU A 74 -5.22 -4.08 -10.58
CA GLU A 74 -6.44 -4.50 -11.29
C GLU A 74 -6.85 -5.93 -10.90
N LYS A 75 -5.90 -6.88 -10.92
CA LYS A 75 -6.15 -8.27 -10.51
C LYS A 75 -6.70 -8.36 -9.09
N LYS A 76 -6.09 -7.61 -8.15
CA LYS A 76 -6.51 -7.57 -6.75
C LYS A 76 -7.91 -7.01 -6.58
N ILE A 77 -8.24 -5.93 -7.30
CA ILE A 77 -9.57 -5.31 -7.30
C ILE A 77 -10.62 -6.28 -7.88
N ALA A 78 -10.33 -6.96 -8.99
CA ALA A 78 -11.22 -7.92 -9.60
C ALA A 78 -11.51 -9.12 -8.66
N GLU A 79 -10.48 -9.65 -8.01
CA GLU A 79 -10.63 -10.73 -7.04
C GLU A 79 -11.42 -10.28 -5.80
N ALA A 80 -11.18 -9.07 -5.30
CA ALA A 80 -11.97 -8.50 -4.22
C ALA A 80 -13.46 -8.42 -4.57
N HIS A 81 -13.78 -7.99 -5.79
CA HIS A 81 -15.17 -7.94 -6.25
C HIS A 81 -15.81 -9.33 -6.29
N ARG A 82 -15.07 -10.35 -6.77
CA ARG A 82 -15.52 -11.75 -6.78
C ARG A 82 -15.80 -12.26 -5.36
N LEU A 83 -14.87 -12.05 -4.43
CA LEU A 83 -14.97 -12.47 -3.03
C LEU A 83 -16.10 -11.76 -2.27
N ALA A 84 -16.30 -10.47 -2.52
CA ALA A 84 -17.41 -9.73 -1.90
C ALA A 84 -18.77 -10.32 -2.29
N ARG A 85 -18.92 -10.76 -3.56
CA ARG A 85 -20.12 -11.42 -4.06
C ARG A 85 -20.33 -12.85 -3.52
N SER A 86 -19.26 -13.54 -3.13
CA SER A 86 -19.35 -14.87 -2.50
C SER A 86 -19.57 -14.81 -0.98
N GLY A 87 -19.69 -13.61 -0.40
CA GLY A 87 -19.85 -13.42 1.05
C GLY A 87 -18.53 -13.42 1.83
N GLU A 88 -17.39 -13.44 1.15
CA GLU A 88 -16.05 -13.48 1.73
C GLU A 88 -15.49 -12.08 1.98
N ALA A 89 -16.25 -11.24 2.69
CA ALA A 89 -15.97 -9.81 2.86
C ALA A 89 -14.58 -9.51 3.45
N ALA A 90 -14.11 -10.32 4.41
CA ALA A 90 -12.79 -10.14 5.02
C ALA A 90 -11.64 -10.38 4.02
N LEU A 91 -11.78 -11.36 3.13
CA LEU A 91 -10.78 -11.63 2.09
C LEU A 91 -10.83 -10.57 1.00
N ALA A 92 -12.03 -10.16 0.58
CA ALA A 92 -12.22 -9.06 -0.36
C ALA A 92 -11.52 -7.77 0.12
N ARG A 93 -11.71 -7.42 1.40
CA ARG A 93 -11.05 -6.27 2.02
C ARG A 93 -9.53 -6.39 1.98
N ARG A 94 -8.97 -7.56 2.31
CA ARG A 94 -7.51 -7.79 2.25
C ARG A 94 -6.95 -7.65 0.84
N GLU A 95 -7.68 -8.05 -0.20
CA GLU A 95 -7.26 -7.87 -1.58
C GLU A 95 -7.23 -6.38 -1.96
N LEU A 96 -8.22 -5.59 -1.52
CA LEU A 96 -8.22 -4.14 -1.75
C LEU A 96 -7.08 -3.41 -1.02
N VAL A 97 -6.77 -3.80 0.22
CA VAL A 97 -5.63 -3.26 0.96
C VAL A 97 -4.32 -3.53 0.22
N GLN A 98 -4.11 -4.76 -0.28
CA GLN A 98 -2.94 -5.09 -1.11
C GLN A 98 -2.91 -4.31 -2.44
N ALA A 99 -4.07 -4.01 -3.04
CA ALA A 99 -4.13 -3.20 -4.26
C ALA A 99 -3.59 -1.78 -4.03
N MET A 100 -3.86 -1.18 -2.86
CA MET A 100 -3.34 0.14 -2.49
C MET A 100 -1.81 0.17 -2.50
N THR A 101 -1.14 -0.89 -2.06
CA THR A 101 0.32 -1.01 -2.09
C THR A 101 0.86 -0.99 -3.52
N TYR A 102 0.20 -1.67 -4.46
CA TYR A 102 0.59 -1.63 -5.87
C TYR A 102 0.36 -0.25 -6.50
N ILE A 103 -0.74 0.41 -6.16
CA ILE A 103 -1.03 1.78 -6.61
C ILE A 103 0.03 2.74 -6.07
N ALA A 104 0.39 2.64 -4.79
CA ALA A 104 1.47 3.43 -4.19
C ALA A 104 2.80 3.19 -4.90
N GLY A 105 3.17 1.94 -5.19
CA GLY A 105 4.37 1.63 -5.96
C GLY A 105 4.37 2.27 -7.36
N ALA A 106 3.22 2.32 -8.03
CA ALA A 106 3.10 3.01 -9.31
C ALA A 106 3.29 4.54 -9.19
N VAL A 107 2.75 5.16 -8.14
CA VAL A 107 2.95 6.59 -7.85
C VAL A 107 4.43 6.89 -7.62
N LEU A 108 5.11 6.11 -6.78
CA LEU A 108 6.53 6.30 -6.49
C LEU A 108 7.41 6.21 -7.76
N LEU A 109 7.08 5.30 -8.68
CA LEU A 109 7.77 5.21 -9.97
C LEU A 109 7.53 6.44 -10.86
N ILE A 110 6.33 7.02 -10.84
CA ILE A 110 6.00 8.25 -11.57
C ILE A 110 6.79 9.43 -10.99
N ASP A 111 6.90 9.49 -9.66
CA ASP A 111 7.64 10.54 -8.95
C ASP A 111 9.17 10.39 -9.10
N GLY A 112 9.64 9.29 -9.69
CA GLY A 112 11.05 8.99 -9.91
C GLY A 112 11.75 8.38 -8.69
N GLU A 113 10.99 7.93 -7.70
CA GLU A 113 11.54 7.28 -6.52
C GLU A 113 11.95 5.83 -6.83
N GLY A 114 13.20 5.50 -6.50
CA GLY A 114 13.78 4.17 -6.66
C GLY A 114 14.35 3.87 -8.05
N GLY A 115 14.60 4.88 -8.88
CA GLY A 115 15.38 4.79 -10.13
C GLY A 115 16.89 4.74 -9.91
#